data_AF-A0SNV2-F1
#
_entry.id   AF-A0SNV2-F1
#
_cell.length_a   1.000
_cell.length_b   1.000
_cell.length_c   1.000
_cell.angle_alpha   90.00
_cell.angle_beta   90.00
_cell.angle_gamma   90.00
#
_symmetry.space_group_name_H-M   'P 1'
#
loop_
_entity.id
_entity.type
_entity.pdbx_description
1 polymer ?
#
loop_
_entity_poly.entity_id
_entity_poly.type
_entity_poly.pdbx_seq_one_letter_code
_entity_poly.pdbx_strand_id
1 'polypeptide(L)' 'LTHQQFSSYEPELFPGLIYRMIKPRIVLLIFVSGKVVLTGAKVRAEIYEAFENIYPILKGFRKTT' A
#
# COMPACT_ATOMS: atom_id res chain seq x y z
N LEU A 1 -11.34 10.19 2.10
CA LEU A 1 -12.20 9.56 1.08
C LEU A 1 -11.44 9.12 -0.19
N THR A 2 -10.31 9.75 -0.55
CA THR A 2 -9.60 9.53 -1.84
C THR A 2 -8.99 8.14 -2.05
N HIS A 3 -8.68 7.38 -0.99
CA HIS A 3 -8.00 6.07 -1.13
C HIS A 3 -8.92 4.86 -0.92
N GLN A 4 -10.17 5.07 -0.51
CA GLN A 4 -11.11 3.98 -0.19
C GLN A 4 -11.43 3.13 -1.42
N GLN A 5 -11.50 3.73 -2.61
CA GLN A 5 -11.74 3.02 -3.88
C GLN A 5 -10.60 2.07 -4.27
N PHE A 6 -9.39 2.30 -3.74
CA PHE A 6 -8.19 1.50 -4.03
C PHE A 6 -7.83 0.57 -2.88
N SER A 7 -8.54 0.63 -1.75
CA SER A 7 -8.16 -0.03 -0.50
C SER A 7 -9.24 -1.01 -0.06
N SER A 8 -8.81 -2.20 0.36
CA SER A 8 -9.67 -3.19 1.02
C SER A 8 -9.03 -3.58 2.34
N TYR A 9 -9.77 -3.45 3.45
CA TYR A 9 -9.30 -3.81 4.78
C TYR A 9 -10.44 -4.48 5.56
N GLU A 10 -10.33 -5.80 5.70
CA GLU A 10 -11.23 -6.64 6.48
C GLU A 10 -10.37 -7.48 7.43
N PRO A 11 -10.00 -6.97 8.62
CA PRO A 11 -9.00 -7.60 9.50
C PRO A 11 -9.38 -9.00 9.98
N GLU A 12 -10.67 -9.32 9.99
CA GLU A 12 -11.19 -10.65 10.31
C GLU A 12 -10.88 -11.68 9.21
N LEU A 13 -10.75 -11.25 7.95
CA LEU A 13 -10.39 -12.11 6.82
C LEU A 13 -8.89 -12.07 6.50
N PHE A 14 -8.27 -10.88 6.60
CA PHE A 14 -6.85 -10.70 6.33
C PHE A 14 -6.27 -9.52 7.14
N PRO A 15 -5.15 -9.71 7.87
CA PRO A 15 -4.65 -8.71 8.81
C PRO A 15 -3.99 -7.46 8.17
N GLY A 16 -3.75 -7.48 6.86
CA GLY A 16 -3.16 -6.35 6.13
C GLY A 16 -4.19 -5.56 5.32
N LEU A 17 -3.94 -4.27 5.08
CA LEU A 17 -4.69 -3.51 4.09
C LEU A 17 -4.16 -3.84 2.70
N ILE A 18 -5.07 -4.21 1.79
CA ILE A 18 -4.77 -4.45 0.38
C ILE A 18 -4.99 -3.14 -0.38
N TYR A 19 -3.93 -2.58 -0.96
CA TYR A 19 -4.00 -1.37 -1.79
C TYR A 19 -3.68 -1.70 -3.24
N ARG A 20 -4.55 -1.30 -4.17
CA ARG A 20 -4.40 -1.52 -5.61
C ARG A 20 -4.00 -0.23 -6.30
N MET A 21 -2.72 -0.08 -6.61
CA MET A 21 -2.19 1.05 -7.36
C MET A 21 -2.42 0.83 -8.86
N ILE A 22 -2.95 1.84 -9.55
CA ILE A 22 -3.22 1.77 -10.99
C ILE A 22 -1.96 2.04 -11.81
N LYS A 23 -1.13 3.00 -11.37
CA LYS A 23 0.11 3.38 -12.04
C LYS A 23 1.23 3.61 -11.02
N PRO A 24 2.31 2.79 -11.05
CA PRO A 24 2.41 1.51 -11.77
C PRO A 24 1.36 0.49 -11.27
N ARG A 25 1.01 -0.50 -12.10
CA ARG A 25 0.00 -1.51 -11.75
C ARG A 25 0.57 -2.51 -10.74
N ILE A 26 0.44 -2.20 -9.46
CA ILE A 26 1.02 -2.95 -8.33
C ILE A 26 -0.02 -3.12 -7.22
N VAL A 27 0.09 -4.22 -6.49
CA VAL A 27 -0.66 -4.45 -5.25
C VAL A 27 0.29 -4.28 -4.07
N LEU A 28 -0.14 -3.51 -3.07
CA LEU A 28 0.56 -3.33 -1.82
C LEU A 28 -0.22 -4.02 -0.69
N LEU A 29 0.49 -4.73 0.18
CA LEU A 29 -0.04 -5.23 1.45
C LEU A 29 0.59 -4.42 2.58
N ILE A 30 -0.21 -3.64 3.27
CA ILE A 30 0.24 -2.69 4.29
C ILE A 30 -0.19 -3.21 5.66
N PHE A 31 0.77 -3.44 6.55
CA PHE A 31 0.50 -3.96 7.89
C PHE A 31 0.57 -2.84 8.93
N VAL A 32 -0.19 -2.99 10.01
CA VAL A 32 -0.22 -2.03 11.13
C VAL A 32 1.14 -1.81 11.80
N SER A 33 2.07 -2.76 11.64
CA SER A 33 3.46 -2.65 12.10
C SER A 33 4.32 -1.69 11.27
N GLY A 34 3.80 -1.15 10.17
CA GLY A 34 4.54 -0.35 9.20
C GLY A 34 5.28 -1.16 8.14
N LYS A 35 5.25 -2.50 8.22
CA LYS A 35 5.77 -3.37 7.15
C LYS A 35 4.88 -3.25 5.91
N VAL A 36 5.50 -3.15 4.74
CA VAL A 36 4.81 -3.08 3.44
C VAL A 36 5.40 -4.12 2.50
N VAL A 37 4.53 -4.88 1.84
CA VAL A 37 4.89 -5.80 0.75
C VAL A 37 4.36 -5.23 -0.55
N LEU A 38 5.22 -5.15 -1.57
CA LEU A 38 4.84 -4.72 -2.92
C LEU A 38 4.95 -5.92 -3.86
N THR A 39 3.91 -6.20 -4.64
CA THR A 39 3.87 -7.34 -5.57
C THR A 39 3.16 -7.00 -6.88
N GLY A 40 3.45 -7.77 -7.93
CA GLY A 40 2.88 -7.61 -9.26
C GLY A 40 3.69 -6.73 -10.21
N ALA A 41 4.86 -6.24 -9.78
CA ALA A 41 5.79 -5.53 -10.66
C ALA A 41 6.44 -6.48 -11.67
N LYS A 42 6.65 -6.00 -12.90
CA LYS A 42 7.40 -6.70 -13.95
C LYS A 42 8.88 -6.34 -13.94
N VAL A 43 9.22 -5.14 -13.47
CA VAL A 43 10.59 -4.66 -13.37
C VAL A 43 10.82 -3.96 -12.03
N ARG A 44 12.06 -3.98 -11.55
CA ARG A 44 12.43 -3.42 -10.24
C ARG A 44 12.11 -1.92 -10.11
N ALA A 45 12.19 -1.16 -11.21
CA ALA A 45 11.88 0.26 -11.23
C ALA A 45 10.43 0.57 -10.78
N GLU A 46 9.46 -0.29 -11.13
CA GLU A 46 8.05 -0.11 -10.75
C GLU A 46 7.86 -0.25 -9.24
N ILE A 47 8.65 -1.10 -8.56
CA ILE A 47 8.61 -1.23 -7.09
C ILE A 47 9.05 0.09 -6.44
N TYR A 48 10.12 0.69 -6.96
CA TYR A 48 10.60 1.98 -6.45
C TYR A 48 9.58 3.09 -6.69
N GLU A 49 9.04 3.20 -7.89
CA GLU A 49 8.00 4.19 -8.22
C GLU A 49 6.75 4.02 -7.35
N ALA A 50 6.27 2.79 -7.15
CA ALA A 50 5.12 2.53 -6.28
C ALA A 50 5.38 2.91 -4.83
N PHE A 51 6.60 2.64 -4.33
CA PHE A 51 6.96 3.01 -2.97
C PHE A 51 7.03 4.53 -2.79
N GLU A 52 7.65 5.26 -3.72
CA GLU A 52 7.70 6.73 -3.71
C GLU A 52 6.30 7.34 -3.77
N ASN A 53 5.38 6.75 -4.56
CA ASN A 53 4.00 7.22 -4.65
C ASN A 53 3.21 7.02 -3.34
N ILE A 54 3.39 5.89 -2.64
CA ILE A 54 2.60 5.57 -1.44
C ILE A 54 3.19 6.15 -0.16
N TYR A 55 4.52 6.36 -0.10
CA TYR A 55 5.23 6.72 1.12
C TYR A 55 4.71 8.01 1.78
N PRO A 56 4.46 9.13 1.05
CA PRO A 56 3.91 10.35 1.65
C PRO A 56 2.54 10.13 2.29
N ILE A 57 1.71 9.28 1.68
CA ILE A 57 0.37 8.93 2.17
C ILE A 57 0.51 8.14 3.48
N LEU A 58 1.34 7.10 3.50
CA LEU A 58 1.57 6.29 4.72
C LEU A 58 2.12 7.14 5.85
N LYS A 59 3.03 8.07 5.55
CA LYS A 59 3.60 9.00 6.54
C LYS A 59 2.50 9.91 7.13
N GLY A 60 1.52 10.33 6.35
CA GLY A 60 0.36 11.10 6.82
C GLY A 60 -0.56 10.33 7.76
N PHE A 61 -0.60 9.00 7.67
CA PHE A 61 -1.36 8.11 8.57
C PHE A 61 -0.51 7.51 9.69
N ARG A 62 0.73 7.98 9.89
CA ARG A 62 1.60 7.49 10.95
C ARG A 62 0.92 7.74 12.30
N LYS A 63 0.67 6.66 13.05
CA LYS A 63 0.19 6.76 14.43
C LYS A 63 1.28 7.41 15.30
N THR A 64 0.99 8.57 15.87
CA THR A 64 1.70 9.09 17.04
C THR A 64 1.19 8.31 18.23
N THR A 65 1.92 7.26 18.58
CA THR A 65 1.82 6.67 19.93
C THR A 65 2.77 7.45 20.83
#